data_AF-A0A7W7Z5I8-F1
#
_entry.id   AF-A0A7W7Z5I8-F1
#
_cell.length_a   1.000
_cell.length_b   1.000
_cell.length_c   1.000
_cell.angle_alpha   90.00
_cell.angle_beta   90.00
_cell.angle_gamma   90.00
#
_symmetry.space_group_name_H-M   'P 1'
#
loop_
_entity.id
_entity.type
_entity.pdbx_description
1 polymer ?
#
loop_
_entity_poly.entity_id
_entity_poly.type
_entity_poly.pdbx_seq_one_letter_code
_entity_poly.pdbx_strand_id
1 'polypeptide(L)'
;MQRERERVDAIILGAIAALNKPPDAADLRWPPSDLVPAQEVSEVGDSSLGTAYDAWALAVRHRERAFMFWTYVAALAGDAAVRAAAEGFAREALHDGDALRRERRAAWRSLRHDATEERPSAGEPASAALLESLLLKDIMAWSQQLSSGERAVLAGLAPSPLPPGDQPHDPLAVEGSRDEITSRALRRAEQLATLYLTDADRATDQAGLELAQQLAAQSIARLAVLRSVAAGA
;
A
#
# COMPACT_ATOMS: atom_id res chain seq x y z
N MET A 1 4.08 19.48 -2.39
CA MET A 1 3.74 20.19 -1.14
C MET A 1 3.34 21.65 -1.38
N GLN A 2 4.11 22.46 -2.13
CA GLN A 2 3.81 23.88 -2.34
C GLN A 2 2.42 24.16 -2.94
N ARG A 3 2.08 23.50 -4.05
CA ARG A 3 0.76 23.65 -4.71
C ARG A 3 -0.43 23.31 -3.82
N GLU A 4 -0.28 22.36 -2.91
CA GLU A 4 -1.38 21.97 -2.02
C GLU A 4 -1.57 23.01 -0.92
N ARG A 5 -0.48 23.62 -0.43
CA ARG A 5 -0.55 24.78 0.48
C ARG A 5 -1.24 25.97 -0.17
N GLU A 6 -0.89 26.28 -1.42
CA GLU A 6 -1.52 27.35 -2.19
C GLU A 6 -3.04 27.17 -2.34
N ARG A 7 -3.51 25.92 -2.50
CA ARG A 7 -4.95 25.62 -2.53
C ARG A 7 -5.63 25.83 -1.19
N VAL A 8 -5.00 25.37 -0.10
CA VAL A 8 -5.49 25.58 1.26
C VAL A 8 -5.60 27.08 1.53
N ASP A 9 -4.58 27.85 1.17
CA ASP A 9 -4.57 29.31 1.33
C ASP A 9 -5.68 29.97 0.51
N ALA A 10 -5.91 29.53 -0.74
CA ALA A 10 -7.00 30.03 -1.57
C ALA A 10 -8.39 29.76 -0.96
N ILE A 11 -8.60 28.58 -0.37
CA ILE A 11 -9.85 28.22 0.32
C ILE A 11 -10.03 29.09 1.57
N ILE A 12 -8.98 29.26 2.37
CA ILE A 12 -9.03 30.09 3.59
C ILE A 12 -9.36 31.54 3.24
N LEU A 13 -8.67 32.11 2.25
CA LEU A 13 -8.92 33.49 1.81
C LEU A 13 -10.34 33.66 1.26
N GLY A 14 -10.83 32.70 0.46
CA GLY A 14 -12.19 32.70 -0.04
C GLY A 14 -13.24 32.61 1.08
N ALA A 15 -13.01 31.76 2.09
CA ALA A 15 -13.89 31.61 3.23
C ALA A 15 -13.93 32.89 4.09
N ILE A 16 -12.78 33.51 4.35
CA ILE A 16 -12.72 34.78 5.09
C ILE A 16 -13.47 35.87 4.31
N ALA A 17 -13.29 35.96 3.00
CA ALA A 17 -13.99 36.95 2.18
C ALA A 17 -15.52 36.75 2.18
N ALA A 18 -16.00 35.50 2.19
CA ALA A 18 -17.43 35.19 2.11
C ALA A 18 -18.15 35.12 3.47
N LEU A 19 -17.47 34.61 4.50
CA LEU A 19 -18.06 34.25 5.80
C LEU A 19 -17.48 35.07 6.96
N ASN A 20 -16.47 35.91 6.70
CA ASN A 20 -15.72 36.67 7.70
C ASN A 20 -15.10 35.78 8.81
N LYS A 21 -14.88 34.50 8.51
CA LYS A 21 -14.21 33.53 9.37
C LYS A 21 -13.47 32.48 8.51
N PRO A 22 -12.37 31.89 9.01
CA PRO A 22 -11.74 30.75 8.35
C PRO A 22 -12.66 29.51 8.39
N PRO A 23 -12.44 28.52 7.51
CA PRO A 23 -13.15 27.25 7.58
C PRO A 23 -12.84 26.55 8.91
N ASP A 24 -13.87 26.16 9.65
CA ASP A 24 -13.76 25.35 10.86
C ASP A 24 -14.34 23.95 10.59
N ALA A 25 -13.61 22.91 11.00
CA ALA A 25 -14.10 21.54 10.92
C ALA A 25 -15.37 21.33 11.78
N ALA A 26 -15.54 22.11 12.85
CA ALA A 26 -16.75 22.10 13.69
C ALA A 26 -18.01 22.59 12.93
N ASP A 27 -17.85 23.35 11.84
CA ASP A 27 -18.96 23.79 11.01
C ASP A 27 -19.47 22.69 10.05
N LEU A 28 -18.74 21.57 9.91
CA LEU A 28 -19.12 20.49 9.03
C LEU A 28 -20.25 19.65 9.65
N ARG A 29 -21.34 19.48 8.89
CA ARG A 29 -22.48 18.64 9.30
C ARG A 29 -22.18 17.14 9.28
N TRP A 30 -21.13 16.74 8.59
CA TRP A 30 -20.68 15.36 8.46
C TRP A 30 -19.15 15.34 8.47
N PRO A 31 -18.52 14.28 9.02
CA PRO A 31 -17.08 14.13 8.93
C PRO A 31 -16.67 14.11 7.44
N PRO A 32 -15.62 14.85 7.05
CA PRO A 32 -15.14 14.83 5.69
C PRO A 32 -14.66 13.41 5.34
N SER A 33 -15.06 12.92 4.18
CA SER A 33 -14.55 11.66 3.66
C SER A 33 -13.07 11.82 3.34
N ASP A 34 -12.23 10.91 3.82
CA ASP A 34 -10.81 10.94 3.49
C ASP A 34 -10.64 10.64 1.99
N LEU A 35 -10.18 11.63 1.23
CA LEU A 35 -9.95 11.51 -0.22
C LEU A 35 -8.74 10.61 -0.51
N VAL A 36 -7.87 10.36 0.47
CA VAL A 36 -6.83 9.31 0.42
C VAL A 36 -6.69 8.75 1.82
N PRO A 37 -7.36 7.63 2.12
CA PRO A 37 -7.23 6.97 3.41
C PRO A 37 -5.76 6.86 3.82
N ALA A 38 -5.43 7.34 5.03
CA ALA A 38 -4.06 7.24 5.56
C ALA A 38 -3.49 5.82 5.43
N GLN A 39 -4.37 4.81 5.56
CA GLN A 39 -4.04 3.41 5.34
C GLN A 39 -3.49 3.13 3.93
N GLU A 40 -4.08 3.66 2.86
CA GLU A 40 -3.56 3.46 1.49
C GLU A 40 -2.17 4.08 1.31
N VAL A 41 -1.92 5.22 1.97
CA VAL A 41 -0.60 5.89 1.94
C VAL A 41 0.44 5.06 2.69
N SER A 42 0.09 4.59 3.90
CA SER A 42 0.95 3.71 4.70
C SER A 42 1.21 2.38 3.98
N GLU A 43 0.20 1.78 3.36
CA GLU A 43 0.37 0.52 2.62
C GLU A 43 1.42 0.63 1.50
N VAL A 44 1.45 1.74 0.77
CA VAL A 44 2.47 2.00 -0.26
C VAL A 44 3.82 2.39 0.34
N GLY A 45 3.82 3.22 1.39
CA GLY A 45 5.05 3.70 2.04
C GLY A 45 5.81 2.63 2.83
N ASP A 46 5.08 1.71 3.46
CA ASP A 46 5.62 0.64 4.29
C ASP A 46 5.88 -0.65 3.51
N SER A 47 5.48 -0.70 2.22
CA SER A 47 5.73 -1.88 1.40
C SER A 47 7.16 -1.93 0.90
N SER A 48 7.85 -3.01 1.26
CA SER A 48 9.17 -3.37 0.74
C SER A 48 9.17 -3.76 -0.75
N LEU A 49 7.99 -4.12 -1.27
CA LEU A 49 7.72 -4.36 -2.69
C LEU A 49 7.07 -3.15 -3.39
N GLY A 50 6.84 -2.05 -2.67
CA GLY A 50 6.23 -0.85 -3.21
C GLY A 50 7.06 -0.30 -4.35
N THR A 51 6.45 -0.11 -5.52
CA THR A 51 7.14 0.43 -6.69
C THR A 51 6.80 1.90 -6.89
N ALA A 52 7.66 2.62 -7.62
CA ALA A 52 7.33 3.98 -8.06
C ALA A 52 5.98 4.02 -8.82
N TYR A 53 5.66 2.95 -9.55
CA TYR A 53 4.38 2.80 -10.23
C TYR A 53 3.19 2.80 -9.26
N ASP A 54 3.30 2.10 -8.12
CA ASP A 54 2.24 2.05 -7.10
C ASP A 54 2.01 3.41 -6.44
N ALA A 55 3.10 4.12 -6.14
CA ALA A 55 3.03 5.49 -5.63
C ALA A 55 2.34 6.45 -6.61
N TRP A 56 2.70 6.39 -7.90
CA TRP A 56 2.03 7.20 -8.92
C TRP A 56 0.57 6.77 -9.14
N ALA A 57 0.25 5.48 -9.06
CA ALA A 57 -1.12 4.99 -9.14
C ALA A 57 -1.98 5.52 -7.99
N LEU A 58 -1.46 5.51 -6.75
CA LEU A 58 -2.12 6.11 -5.60
C LEU A 58 -2.35 7.62 -5.81
N ALA A 59 -1.35 8.35 -6.28
CA ALA A 59 -1.46 9.78 -6.56
C ALA A 59 -2.52 10.09 -7.64
N VAL A 60 -2.63 9.25 -8.68
CA VAL A 60 -3.70 9.38 -9.70
C VAL A 60 -5.08 9.19 -9.06
N ARG A 61 -5.27 8.13 -8.28
CA ARG A 61 -6.55 7.89 -7.57
C ARG A 61 -6.93 9.05 -6.67
N HIS A 62 -5.98 9.65 -5.98
CA HIS A 62 -6.20 10.84 -5.18
C HIS A 62 -6.79 12.00 -6.01
N ARG A 63 -6.16 12.32 -7.15
CA ARG A 63 -6.66 13.41 -8.00
C ARG A 63 -8.00 13.10 -8.66
N GLU A 64 -8.28 11.83 -8.96
CA GLU A 64 -9.60 11.39 -9.43
C GLU A 64 -10.68 11.57 -8.35
N ARG A 65 -10.40 11.18 -7.10
CA ARG A 65 -11.30 11.42 -5.96
C ARG A 65 -11.53 12.91 -5.70
N ALA A 66 -10.48 13.74 -5.80
CA ALA A 66 -10.61 15.20 -5.70
C ALA A 66 -11.50 15.78 -6.82
N PHE A 67 -11.34 15.32 -8.06
CA PHE A 67 -12.20 15.74 -9.17
C PHE A 67 -13.68 15.40 -8.91
N MET A 68 -13.97 14.16 -8.49
CA MET A 68 -15.34 13.74 -8.14
C MET A 68 -15.92 14.59 -7.00
N PHE A 69 -15.13 14.86 -5.97
CA PHE A 69 -15.55 15.72 -4.86
C PHE A 69 -15.92 17.12 -5.33
N TRP A 70 -15.05 17.80 -6.08
CA TRP A 70 -15.28 19.17 -6.51
C TRP A 70 -16.39 19.32 -7.53
N THR A 71 -16.58 18.33 -8.42
CA THR A 71 -17.73 18.32 -9.34
C THR A 71 -19.05 18.13 -8.59
N TYR A 72 -19.07 17.32 -7.53
CA TYR A 72 -20.23 17.19 -6.65
C TYR A 72 -20.54 18.50 -5.91
N VAL A 73 -19.53 19.18 -5.36
CA VAL A 73 -19.69 20.49 -4.73
C VAL A 73 -20.23 21.53 -5.72
N ALA A 74 -19.68 21.59 -6.94
CA ALA A 74 -20.14 22.51 -7.98
C ALA A 74 -21.62 22.26 -8.34
N ALA A 75 -22.02 21.00 -8.47
CA ALA A 75 -23.40 20.62 -8.81
C ALA A 75 -24.41 21.02 -7.73
N LEU A 76 -24.02 20.97 -6.45
CA LEU A 76 -24.89 21.30 -5.32
C LEU A 76 -24.80 22.76 -4.87
N ALA A 77 -23.83 23.52 -5.37
CA ALA A 77 -23.62 24.90 -4.96
C ALA A 77 -24.79 25.81 -5.39
N GLY A 78 -25.52 26.34 -4.41
CA GLY A 78 -26.54 27.37 -4.63
C GLY A 78 -25.93 28.75 -4.94
N ASP A 79 -24.72 29.01 -4.47
CA ASP A 79 -23.96 30.23 -4.72
C ASP A 79 -23.10 30.10 -5.98
N ALA A 80 -23.18 31.08 -6.88
CA ALA A 80 -22.46 31.09 -8.15
C ALA A 80 -20.93 31.21 -7.99
N ALA A 81 -20.45 31.94 -6.99
CA ALA A 81 -19.02 32.06 -6.71
C ALA A 81 -18.46 30.74 -6.15
N VAL A 82 -19.19 30.07 -5.27
CA VAL A 82 -18.82 28.74 -4.76
C VAL A 82 -18.78 27.71 -5.89
N ARG A 83 -19.77 27.74 -6.78
CA ARG A 83 -19.80 26.89 -7.98
C ARG A 83 -18.58 27.12 -8.86
N ALA A 84 -18.26 28.36 -9.18
CA ALA A 84 -17.11 28.71 -10.03
C ALA A 84 -15.77 28.28 -9.40
N ALA A 85 -15.60 28.46 -8.09
CA ALA A 85 -14.42 28.00 -7.37
C ALA A 85 -14.28 26.47 -7.41
N ALA A 86 -15.36 25.74 -7.15
CA ALA A 86 -15.37 24.28 -7.21
C ALA A 86 -15.08 23.75 -8.62
N GLU A 87 -15.64 24.36 -9.67
CA GLU A 87 -15.28 24.04 -11.05
C GLU A 87 -13.79 24.32 -11.36
N GLY A 88 -13.23 25.37 -10.78
CA GLY A 88 -11.79 25.66 -10.81
C GLY A 88 -10.95 24.51 -10.25
N PHE A 89 -11.24 24.09 -9.01
CA PHE A 89 -10.54 22.97 -8.38
C PHE A 89 -10.73 21.64 -9.11
N ALA A 90 -11.91 21.38 -9.66
CA ALA A 90 -12.15 20.20 -10.49
C ALA A 90 -11.26 20.19 -11.74
N ARG A 91 -11.13 21.34 -12.42
CA ARG A 91 -10.27 21.47 -13.61
C ARG A 91 -8.80 21.29 -13.27
N GLU A 92 -8.34 21.85 -12.15
CA GLU A 92 -6.99 21.62 -11.66
C GLU A 92 -6.71 20.15 -11.35
N ALA A 93 -7.66 19.46 -10.72
CA ALA A 93 -7.53 18.04 -10.40
C ALA A 93 -7.39 17.19 -11.68
N LEU A 94 -8.10 17.52 -12.76
CA LEU A 94 -7.92 16.88 -14.06
C LEU A 94 -6.52 17.12 -14.63
N HIS A 95 -6.05 18.37 -14.61
CA HIS A 95 -4.74 18.75 -15.12
C HIS A 95 -3.61 18.03 -14.35
N ASP A 96 -3.68 18.03 -13.02
CA ASP A 96 -2.74 17.30 -12.17
C ASP A 96 -2.83 15.79 -12.44
N GLY A 97 -4.04 15.25 -12.56
CA GLY A 97 -4.27 13.84 -12.90
C GLY A 97 -3.59 13.42 -14.19
N ASP A 98 -3.64 14.24 -15.24
CA ASP A 98 -2.97 13.96 -16.51
C ASP A 98 -1.45 13.96 -16.40
N ALA A 99 -0.87 14.86 -15.60
CA ALA A 99 0.55 14.83 -15.31
C ALA A 99 0.94 13.55 -14.57
N LEU A 100 0.19 13.17 -13.53
CA LEU A 100 0.45 11.96 -12.75
C LEU A 100 0.28 10.68 -13.58
N ARG A 101 -0.67 10.64 -14.51
CA ARG A 101 -0.83 9.51 -15.44
C ARG A 101 0.37 9.37 -16.40
N ARG A 102 1.01 10.48 -16.79
CA ARG A 102 2.26 10.43 -17.59
C ARG A 102 3.39 9.81 -16.77
N GLU A 103 3.57 10.25 -15.54
CA GLU A 103 4.59 9.71 -14.63
C GLU A 103 4.35 8.22 -14.32
N ARG A 104 3.09 7.83 -14.07
CA ARG A 104 2.71 6.42 -13.90
C ARG A 104 3.09 5.57 -15.11
N ARG A 105 2.84 6.04 -16.33
CA ARG A 105 3.24 5.33 -17.57
C ARG A 105 4.76 5.28 -17.73
N ALA A 106 5.47 6.32 -17.33
CA ALA A 106 6.94 6.32 -17.33
C ALA A 106 7.47 5.26 -16.36
N ALA A 107 6.98 5.25 -15.11
CA ALA A 107 7.33 4.25 -14.11
C ALA A 107 7.03 2.83 -14.60
N TRP A 108 5.86 2.58 -15.20
CA TRP A 108 5.53 1.26 -15.77
C TRP A 108 6.53 0.80 -16.85
N ARG A 109 7.00 1.72 -17.70
CA ARG A 109 8.02 1.40 -18.70
C ARG A 109 9.36 1.08 -18.06
N SER A 110 9.76 1.82 -17.02
CA SER A 110 10.98 1.53 -16.26
C SER A 110 10.92 0.14 -15.62
N LEU A 111 9.82 -0.20 -14.92
CA LEU A 111 9.64 -1.54 -14.34
C LEU A 111 9.83 -2.67 -15.37
N ARG A 112 9.34 -2.46 -16.60
CA ARG A 112 9.48 -3.45 -17.67
C ARG A 112 10.89 -3.52 -18.24
N HIS A 113 11.57 -2.38 -18.32
CA HIS A 113 12.95 -2.34 -18.76
C HIS A 113 13.85 -3.04 -17.75
N ASP A 114 13.68 -2.75 -16.47
CA ASP A 114 14.37 -3.41 -15.37
C ASP A 114 14.11 -4.93 -15.39
N ALA A 115 12.86 -5.36 -15.57
CA ALA A 115 12.50 -6.78 -15.69
C ALA A 115 13.04 -7.46 -16.97
N THR A 116 13.47 -6.70 -17.98
CA THR A 116 14.05 -7.23 -19.22
C THR A 116 15.59 -7.22 -19.19
N GLU A 117 16.19 -6.26 -18.47
CA GLU A 117 17.64 -6.15 -18.26
C GLU A 117 18.15 -6.99 -17.09
N GLU A 118 17.30 -7.28 -16.10
CA GLU A 118 17.45 -8.41 -15.20
C GLU A 118 17.37 -9.70 -16.04
N ARG A 119 18.53 -10.12 -16.59
CA ARG A 119 18.81 -11.55 -16.77
C ARG A 119 18.36 -12.22 -15.48
N PRO A 120 17.64 -13.36 -15.53
CA PRO A 120 17.28 -14.07 -14.32
C PRO A 120 18.58 -14.37 -13.59
N SER A 121 18.89 -13.57 -12.57
CA SER A 121 19.85 -13.97 -11.56
C SER A 121 19.32 -15.30 -11.07
N ALA A 122 20.16 -16.33 -11.13
CA ALA A 122 19.83 -17.68 -10.73
C ALA A 122 19.04 -17.65 -9.40
N GLY A 123 17.75 -17.90 -9.50
CA GLY A 123 16.77 -17.52 -8.49
C GLY A 123 15.39 -17.64 -9.13
N GLU A 124 15.04 -18.86 -9.49
CA GLU A 124 13.67 -19.28 -9.79
C GLU A 124 12.67 -18.61 -8.84
N PRO A 125 11.39 -18.42 -9.24
CA PRO A 125 10.38 -18.02 -8.28
C PRO A 125 10.45 -19.00 -7.12
N ALA A 126 10.93 -18.53 -5.97
CA ALA A 126 10.98 -19.35 -4.78
C ALA A 126 9.56 -19.83 -4.57
N SER A 127 9.35 -21.14 -4.71
CA SER A 127 8.01 -21.74 -4.61
C SER A 127 7.33 -21.21 -3.35
N ALA A 128 6.01 -21.05 -3.36
CA ALA A 128 5.31 -20.52 -2.17
C ALA A 128 5.73 -21.31 -0.90
N ALA A 129 5.93 -22.63 -1.02
CA ALA A 129 6.46 -23.48 0.04
C ALA A 129 7.89 -23.10 0.51
N LEU A 130 8.79 -22.72 -0.40
CA LEU A 130 10.13 -22.21 -0.06
C LEU A 130 10.03 -20.87 0.68
N LEU A 131 9.26 -19.92 0.16
CA LEU A 131 9.10 -18.62 0.82
C LEU A 131 8.46 -18.75 2.20
N GLU A 132 7.48 -19.65 2.36
CA GLU A 132 6.89 -19.98 3.67
C GLU A 132 7.93 -20.51 4.65
N SER A 133 8.78 -21.44 4.18
CA SER A 133 9.85 -22.02 5.00
C SER A 133 10.91 -20.99 5.41
N LEU A 134 11.27 -20.08 4.50
CA LEU A 134 12.23 -19.01 4.77
C LEU A 134 11.64 -17.94 5.69
N LEU A 135 10.37 -17.57 5.50
CA LEU A 135 9.68 -16.64 6.37
C LEU A 135 9.60 -17.19 7.81
N LEU A 136 9.27 -18.48 7.97
CA LEU A 136 9.23 -19.11 9.29
C LEU A 136 10.60 -19.03 9.99
N LYS A 137 11.69 -19.28 9.27
CA LYS A 137 13.06 -19.15 9.81
C LYS A 137 13.36 -17.73 10.27
N ASP A 138 13.00 -16.70 9.48
CA ASP A 138 13.20 -15.31 9.87
C ASP A 138 12.35 -14.93 11.08
N ILE A 139 11.08 -15.36 11.14
CA ILE A 139 10.19 -15.10 12.29
C ILE A 139 10.77 -15.71 13.56
N MET A 140 11.26 -16.96 13.49
CA MET A 140 11.92 -17.61 14.62
C MET A 140 13.15 -16.83 15.07
N ALA A 141 14.01 -16.43 14.14
CA ALA A 141 15.22 -15.64 14.42
C ALA A 141 14.89 -14.28 15.06
N TRP A 142 13.92 -13.58 14.49
CA TRP A 142 13.44 -12.30 15.00
C TRP A 142 12.87 -12.43 16.41
N SER A 143 12.06 -13.47 16.66
CA SER A 143 11.43 -13.72 17.97
C SER A 143 12.46 -13.92 19.10
N GLN A 144 13.66 -14.44 18.80
CA GLN A 144 14.71 -14.60 19.80
C GLN A 144 15.23 -13.25 20.31
N GLN A 145 15.14 -12.20 19.48
CA GLN A 145 15.64 -10.86 19.77
C GLN A 145 14.59 -9.91 20.38
N LEU A 146 13.35 -10.39 20.62
CA LEU A 146 12.25 -9.59 21.15
C LEU A 146 11.98 -9.79 22.66
N SER A 147 11.14 -8.93 23.24
CA SER A 147 10.63 -9.11 24.61
C SER A 147 9.73 -10.35 24.73
N SER A 148 9.49 -10.85 25.94
CA SER A 148 8.68 -12.07 26.16
C SER A 148 7.24 -11.95 25.65
N GLY A 149 6.64 -10.76 25.70
CA GLY A 149 5.29 -10.50 25.19
C GLY A 149 5.22 -10.53 23.67
N GLU A 150 6.11 -9.84 22.98
CA GLU A 150 6.16 -9.79 21.52
C GLU A 150 6.59 -11.14 20.91
N ARG A 151 7.47 -11.87 21.60
CA ARG A 151 7.85 -13.23 21.23
C ARG A 151 6.64 -14.17 21.20
N ALA A 152 5.73 -14.06 22.16
CA ALA A 152 4.51 -14.87 22.20
C ALA A 152 3.57 -14.55 21.03
N VAL A 153 3.49 -13.27 20.63
CA VAL A 153 2.72 -12.83 19.46
C VAL A 153 3.30 -13.41 18.16
N LEU A 154 4.60 -13.32 17.95
CA LEU A 154 5.25 -13.90 16.76
C LEU A 154 5.20 -15.43 16.75
N ALA A 155 5.34 -16.09 17.90
CA ALA A 155 5.26 -17.55 18.01
C ALA A 155 3.83 -18.08 17.75
N GLY A 156 2.81 -17.24 17.93
CA GLY A 156 1.41 -17.57 17.63
C GLY A 156 1.04 -17.45 16.15
N LEU A 157 1.93 -16.94 15.29
CA LEU A 157 1.69 -16.86 13.85
C LEU A 157 1.72 -18.27 13.25
N ALA A 158 0.53 -18.80 12.93
CA ALA A 158 0.41 -20.11 12.32
C ALA A 158 1.14 -20.15 10.96
N PRO A 159 2.00 -21.17 10.72
CA PRO A 159 2.56 -21.39 9.39
C PRO A 159 1.44 -21.71 8.39
N SER A 160 1.72 -21.50 7.10
CA SER A 160 0.83 -21.94 6.03
C SER A 160 0.61 -23.46 6.10
N PRO A 161 -0.61 -23.96 5.82
CA PRO A 161 -0.91 -25.39 5.84
C PRO A 161 -0.24 -26.18 4.71
N LEU A 162 0.49 -25.51 3.81
CA LEU A 162 1.24 -26.16 2.74
C LEU A 162 2.39 -27.01 3.31
N PRO A 163 2.63 -28.21 2.75
CA PRO A 163 3.76 -29.02 3.15
C PRO A 163 5.07 -28.25 2.86
N PRO A 164 6.10 -28.41 3.72
CA PRO A 164 7.42 -27.85 3.44
C PRO A 164 7.90 -28.36 2.07
N GLY A 165 8.53 -27.47 1.29
CA GLY A 165 9.05 -27.87 -0.02
C GLY A 165 10.16 -28.91 0.13
N ASP A 166 10.09 -29.99 -0.65
CA ASP A 166 11.05 -31.11 -0.64
C ASP A 166 12.46 -30.76 -1.19
N GLN A 167 12.71 -29.50 -1.56
CA GLN A 167 14.00 -29.14 -2.14
C GLN A 167 15.08 -29.03 -1.06
N PRO A 168 16.25 -29.69 -1.23
CA PRO A 168 17.36 -29.53 -0.32
C PRO A 168 17.84 -28.07 -0.36
N HIS A 169 17.75 -27.39 0.79
CA HIS A 169 18.13 -26.00 0.89
C HIS A 169 19.51 -25.85 1.49
N ASP A 170 20.32 -25.00 0.85
CA ASP A 170 21.51 -24.44 1.45
C ASP A 170 21.11 -23.80 2.80
N PRO A 171 21.83 -24.05 3.90
CA PRO A 171 21.59 -23.35 5.15
C PRO A 171 21.94 -21.87 4.91
N LEU A 172 20.94 -21.09 4.48
CA LEU A 172 21.03 -19.64 4.53
C LEU A 172 21.30 -19.30 6.00
N ALA A 173 22.56 -18.95 6.28
CA ALA A 173 22.97 -18.47 7.57
C ALA A 173 21.99 -17.38 7.97
N VAL A 174 21.36 -17.54 9.13
CA VAL A 174 20.52 -16.52 9.77
C VAL A 174 21.46 -15.46 10.34
N GLU A 175 22.38 -14.99 9.51
CA GLU A 175 23.28 -13.90 9.81
C GLU A 175 22.61 -12.64 9.31
N GLY A 176 22.61 -11.66 10.18
CA GLY A 176 22.07 -10.34 9.91
C GLY A 176 21.71 -9.62 11.20
N SER A 177 21.75 -8.29 11.14
CA SER A 177 21.26 -7.44 12.21
C SER A 177 19.74 -7.63 12.41
N ARG A 178 19.20 -7.20 13.56
CA ARG A 178 17.75 -7.20 13.84
C ARG A 178 16.96 -6.56 12.70
N ASP A 179 17.45 -5.45 12.17
CA ASP A 179 16.80 -4.66 11.13
C ASP A 179 16.80 -5.41 9.79
N GLU A 180 17.90 -6.11 9.47
CA GLU A 180 17.99 -6.95 8.28
C GLU A 180 17.04 -8.16 8.35
N ILE A 181 16.98 -8.83 9.50
CA ILE A 181 16.06 -9.97 9.72
C ILE A 181 14.61 -9.49 9.60
N THR A 182 14.27 -8.38 10.25
CA THR A 182 12.92 -7.78 10.21
C THR A 182 12.53 -7.40 8.78
N SER A 183 13.44 -6.75 8.05
CA SER A 183 13.21 -6.34 6.65
C SER A 183 13.06 -7.54 5.71
N ARG A 184 13.84 -8.62 5.90
CA ARG A 184 13.70 -9.87 5.13
C ARG A 184 12.37 -10.55 5.41
N ALA A 185 11.95 -10.63 6.68
CA ALA A 185 10.68 -11.24 7.06
C ALA A 185 9.49 -10.50 6.44
N LEU A 186 9.47 -9.16 6.55
CA LEU A 186 8.41 -8.33 5.96
C LEU A 186 8.35 -8.50 4.43
N ARG A 187 9.51 -8.49 3.76
CA ARG A 187 9.58 -8.70 2.30
C ARG A 187 9.04 -10.05 1.88
N ARG A 188 9.43 -11.14 2.56
CA ARG A 188 8.96 -12.50 2.23
C ARG A 188 7.46 -12.65 2.48
N ALA A 189 6.93 -12.05 3.54
CA ALA A 189 5.50 -12.03 3.81
C ALA A 189 4.71 -11.27 2.73
N GLU A 190 5.22 -10.13 2.25
CA GLU A 190 4.63 -9.40 1.12
C GLU A 190 4.67 -10.19 -0.19
N GLN A 191 5.79 -10.88 -0.47
CA GLN A 191 5.92 -11.74 -1.64
C GLN A 191 4.90 -12.88 -1.62
N LEU A 192 4.72 -13.53 -0.47
CA LEU A 192 3.73 -14.60 -0.29
C LEU A 192 2.30 -14.12 -0.48
N ALA A 193 1.94 -12.96 0.10
CA ALA A 193 0.62 -12.38 -0.11
C ALA A 193 0.35 -12.09 -1.60
N THR A 194 1.35 -11.55 -2.31
CA THR A 194 1.25 -11.26 -3.75
C THR A 194 1.12 -12.54 -4.58
N LEU A 195 1.87 -13.59 -4.25
CA LEU A 195 1.80 -14.88 -4.93
C LEU A 195 0.42 -15.52 -4.79
N TYR A 196 -0.13 -15.58 -3.58
CA TYR A 196 -1.45 -16.19 -3.37
C TYR A 196 -2.60 -15.40 -4.02
N LEU A 197 -2.51 -14.07 -4.06
CA LEU A 197 -3.47 -13.25 -4.83
C LEU A 197 -3.35 -13.51 -6.33
N THR A 198 -2.13 -13.64 -6.84
CA THR A 198 -1.88 -13.96 -8.25
C THR A 198 -2.39 -15.37 -8.61
N ASP A 199 -2.22 -16.33 -7.70
CA ASP A 199 -2.73 -17.70 -7.87
C ASP A 199 -4.27 -17.71 -7.86
N ALA A 200 -4.91 -16.90 -7.00
CA ALA A 200 -6.36 -16.74 -6.99
C ALA A 200 -6.88 -16.16 -8.32
N ASP A 201 -6.21 -15.13 -8.87
CA ASP A 201 -6.57 -14.52 -10.15
C ASP A 201 -6.41 -15.49 -11.34
N ARG A 202 -5.51 -16.47 -11.23
CA ARG A 202 -5.22 -17.47 -12.28
C ARG A 202 -5.98 -18.78 -12.11
N ALA A 203 -6.69 -18.96 -10.98
CA ALA A 203 -7.40 -20.20 -10.69
C ALA A 203 -8.47 -20.48 -11.75
N THR A 204 -8.43 -21.69 -12.33
CA THR A 204 -9.36 -22.13 -13.37
C THR A 204 -10.51 -22.97 -12.82
N ASP A 205 -10.45 -23.36 -11.55
CA ASP A 205 -11.46 -24.12 -10.84
C ASP A 205 -11.77 -23.51 -9.46
N GLN A 206 -12.96 -23.80 -8.95
CA GLN A 206 -13.47 -23.21 -7.71
C GLN A 206 -12.66 -23.62 -6.47
N ALA A 207 -12.17 -24.86 -6.42
CA ALA A 207 -11.43 -25.36 -5.26
C ALA A 207 -10.05 -24.70 -5.14
N GLY A 208 -9.36 -24.52 -6.28
CA GLY A 208 -8.11 -23.77 -6.36
C GLY A 208 -8.28 -22.30 -5.99
N LEU A 209 -9.37 -21.66 -6.45
CA LEU A 209 -9.70 -20.28 -6.08
C LEU A 209 -9.90 -20.13 -4.56
N GLU A 210 -10.73 -20.98 -3.96
CA GLU A 210 -11.01 -20.95 -2.52
C GLU A 210 -9.75 -21.16 -1.69
N LEU A 211 -8.90 -22.13 -2.08
CA LEU A 211 -7.63 -22.37 -1.41
C LEU A 211 -6.69 -21.17 -1.52
N ALA A 212 -6.52 -20.60 -2.72
CA ALA A 212 -5.67 -19.44 -2.94
C ALA A 212 -6.16 -18.20 -2.16
N GLN A 213 -7.48 -17.98 -2.09
CA GLN A 213 -8.07 -16.91 -1.29
C GLN A 213 -7.86 -17.11 0.22
N GLN A 214 -7.97 -18.35 0.72
CA GLN A 214 -7.68 -18.66 2.13
C GLN A 214 -6.21 -18.39 2.47
N LEU A 215 -5.29 -18.84 1.62
CA LEU A 215 -3.86 -18.60 1.79
C LEU A 215 -3.50 -17.11 1.69
N ALA A 216 -4.12 -16.38 0.76
CA ALA A 216 -3.96 -14.93 0.64
C ALA A 216 -4.44 -14.21 1.91
N ALA A 217 -5.64 -14.55 2.42
CA ALA A 217 -6.17 -13.97 3.64
C ALA A 217 -5.27 -14.23 4.86
N GLN A 218 -4.79 -15.47 5.02
CA GLN A 218 -3.84 -15.83 6.08
C GLN A 218 -2.52 -15.05 5.95
N SER A 219 -1.97 -14.95 4.73
CA SER A 219 -0.73 -14.24 4.47
C SER A 219 -0.84 -12.74 4.77
N ILE A 220 -1.95 -12.11 4.38
CA ILE A 220 -2.24 -10.69 4.65
C ILE A 220 -2.39 -10.46 6.16
N ALA A 221 -3.13 -11.32 6.86
CA ALA A 221 -3.29 -11.21 8.32
C ALA A 221 -1.94 -11.32 9.04
N ARG A 222 -1.09 -12.27 8.62
CA ARG A 222 0.27 -12.45 9.16
C ARG A 222 1.14 -11.23 8.87
N LEU A 223 1.13 -10.70 7.64
CA LEU A 223 1.87 -9.49 7.27
C LEU A 223 1.45 -8.30 8.16
N ALA A 224 0.15 -8.12 8.41
CA ALA A 224 -0.34 -7.06 9.29
C ALA A 224 0.20 -7.19 10.72
N VAL A 225 0.22 -8.40 11.28
CA VAL A 225 0.83 -8.64 12.60
C VAL A 225 2.33 -8.36 12.59
N LEU A 226 3.08 -8.84 11.59
CA LEU A 226 4.51 -8.57 11.47
C LEU A 226 4.80 -7.06 11.42
N ARG A 227 4.02 -6.30 10.65
CA ARG A 227 4.13 -4.83 10.62
C ARG A 227 3.84 -4.19 11.98
N SER A 228 2.83 -4.67 12.70
CA SER A 228 2.52 -4.14 14.04
C SER A 228 3.64 -4.37 15.05
N VAL A 229 4.31 -5.52 14.99
CA VAL A 229 5.46 -5.85 15.84
C VAL A 229 6.68 -5.02 15.45
N ALA A 230 6.92 -4.81 14.15
CA ALA A 230 8.01 -3.94 13.67
C ALA A 230 7.82 -2.48 14.09
N ALA A 231 6.57 -1.98 14.14
CA ALA A 231 6.28 -0.60 14.52
C ALA A 231 6.31 -0.35 16.05
N GLY A 232 6.15 -1.40 16.87
CA GLY A 232 6.20 -1.32 18.34
C GLY A 232 7.59 -1.58 18.96
N ALA A 233 8.57 -1.92 18.12
CA ALA A 233 9.91 -2.44 18.44
C ALA A 233 11.00 -1.38 18.54
#